data_AF-R7SE95-F1
#
_entry.id   AF-R7SE95-F1
#
_cell.length_a   1.000
_cell.length_b   1.000
_cell.length_c   1.000
_cell.angle_alpha   90.00
_cell.angle_beta   90.00
_cell.angle_gamma   90.00
#
_symmetry.space_group_name_H-M   'P 1'
#
loop_
_entity.id
_entity.type
_entity.pdbx_description
1 polymer ?
#
loop_
_entity_poly.entity_id
_entity_poly.type
_entity_poly.pdbx_seq_one_letter_code
_entity_poly.pdbx_strand_id
1 'polypeptide(L)'
;MLQMTTILVSRPHWADRLIEVWMRLDEEDVENAERTFSGPMVRYRRLEKLDPKHLKQILESRGVIRIVILRLMATVTYFAEPCGVTNTHIESFLHLAYVGSHNLRVRLDDCHTREETMTALEHGVELLQFSSAISGSASGQDVPYAVAPAFTMAPTTLVGLLVVLAQRKTLNGVQTLRKAPSGLSPSTSLDHIQQITHPDIIRRIIKISHQRLHARMIAGNYRAKEPSDTKDTLTACVVFVSIAELAAALVALDMHTEGRYASDIRPARKVLVLSLGGASRMAFGVGNYLQALHFGRGAVKAAEGIPDEEGLDLGAIRSIKLLIDQANVEIYESA
;
A
#
# COMPACT_ATOMS: atom_id res chain seq x y z
N MET A 1 12.87 5.45 10.98
CA MET A 1 12.48 4.29 10.14
C MET A 1 13.63 3.30 9.97
N LEU A 2 14.76 3.65 9.36
CA LEU A 2 15.87 2.70 9.10
C LEU A 2 16.31 1.90 10.33
N GLN A 3 16.58 2.55 11.46
CA GLN A 3 16.98 1.87 12.71
C GLN A 3 15.96 0.83 13.19
N MET A 4 14.66 1.13 13.12
CA MET A 4 13.60 0.21 13.51
C MET A 4 13.55 -1.01 12.58
N THR A 5 13.71 -0.78 11.27
CA THR A 5 13.81 -1.85 10.29
C THR A 5 15.03 -2.73 10.55
N THR A 6 16.18 -2.14 10.84
CA THR A 6 17.41 -2.88 11.21
C THR A 6 17.18 -3.75 12.44
N ILE A 7 16.51 -3.24 13.48
CA ILE A 7 16.18 -4.03 14.67
C ILE A 7 15.27 -5.21 14.30
N LEU A 8 14.25 -4.99 13.46
CA LEU A 8 13.34 -6.06 13.02
C LEU A 8 14.09 -7.16 12.26
N VAL A 9 14.87 -6.81 11.24
CA VAL A 9 15.57 -7.78 10.39
C VAL A 9 16.73 -8.48 11.10
N SER A 10 17.25 -7.91 12.19
CA SER A 10 18.28 -8.54 13.02
C SER A 10 17.77 -9.75 13.82
N ARG A 11 16.44 -9.92 13.92
CA ARG A 11 15.85 -11.04 14.66
C ARG A 11 15.93 -12.33 13.83
N PRO A 12 16.31 -13.47 14.43
CA PRO A 12 16.36 -14.74 13.71
C PRO A 12 14.94 -15.12 13.24
N HIS A 13 14.84 -15.64 12.02
CA HIS A 13 13.58 -16.08 11.41
C HIS A 13 12.51 -14.97 11.30
N TRP A 14 12.90 -13.70 11.24
CA TRP A 14 11.94 -12.59 11.15
C TRP A 14 11.02 -12.72 9.92
N ALA A 15 11.57 -13.14 8.78
CA ALA A 15 10.83 -13.31 7.54
C ALA A 15 9.84 -14.49 7.65
N ASP A 16 10.30 -15.63 8.17
CA ASP A 16 9.46 -16.82 8.38
C ASP A 16 8.28 -16.51 9.32
N ARG A 17 8.50 -15.72 10.37
CA ARG A 17 7.44 -15.29 11.30
C ARG A 17 6.38 -14.42 10.62
N LEU A 18 6.78 -13.49 9.76
CA LEU A 18 5.82 -12.67 9.01
C LEU A 18 4.98 -13.54 8.06
N ILE A 19 5.63 -14.51 7.41
CA ILE A 19 4.98 -15.46 6.51
C ILE A 19 4.02 -16.35 7.30
N GLU A 20 4.43 -16.88 8.44
CA GLU A 20 3.60 -17.72 9.30
C GLU A 20 2.32 -17.00 9.75
N VAL A 21 2.39 -15.73 10.14
CA VAL A 21 1.19 -14.96 10.50
C VAL A 21 0.27 -14.81 9.29
N TRP A 22 0.81 -14.53 8.10
CA TRP A 22 0.00 -14.46 6.89
C TRP A 22 -0.67 -15.80 6.56
N MET A 23 0.09 -16.90 6.58
CA MET A 23 -0.44 -18.24 6.30
C MET A 23 -1.55 -18.64 7.28
N ARG A 24 -1.40 -18.31 8.56
CA ARG A 24 -2.46 -18.53 9.56
C ARG A 24 -3.75 -17.79 9.24
N LEU A 25 -3.67 -16.57 8.70
CA LEU A 25 -4.87 -15.83 8.28
C LEU A 25 -5.54 -16.50 7.07
N ASP A 26 -4.76 -17.02 6.14
CA ASP A 26 -5.29 -17.66 4.93
C ASP A 26 -5.85 -19.06 5.21
N GLU A 27 -5.28 -19.79 6.18
CA GLU A 27 -5.74 -21.12 6.60
C GLU A 27 -6.91 -21.07 7.61
N GLU A 28 -7.09 -19.94 8.31
CA GLU A 28 -8.16 -19.80 9.30
C GLU A 28 -9.54 -19.82 8.62
N ASP A 29 -10.31 -20.86 8.91
CA ASP A 29 -11.71 -20.97 8.53
C ASP A 29 -12.55 -19.96 9.33
N VAL A 30 -12.98 -18.90 8.64
CA VAL A 30 -13.78 -17.82 9.24
C VAL A 30 -15.11 -18.34 9.78
N GLU A 31 -15.70 -19.39 9.20
CA GLU A 31 -16.91 -20.01 9.75
C GLU A 31 -16.62 -20.76 11.04
N ASN A 32 -15.46 -21.40 11.15
CA ASN A 32 -15.06 -22.05 12.38
C ASN A 32 -14.71 -21.03 13.49
N ALA A 33 -14.07 -19.92 13.14
CA ALA A 33 -13.88 -18.79 14.05
C ALA A 33 -15.25 -18.26 14.54
N GLU A 34 -16.20 -18.07 13.62
CA GLU A 34 -17.58 -17.67 13.90
C GLU A 34 -18.26 -18.62 14.92
N ARG A 35 -18.14 -19.94 14.71
CA ARG A 35 -18.70 -20.97 15.62
C ARG A 35 -18.04 -20.96 16.98
N THR A 36 -16.73 -20.73 17.05
CA THR A 36 -15.97 -20.75 18.31
C THR A 36 -16.34 -19.57 19.21
N PHE A 37 -16.51 -18.37 18.64
CA PHE A 37 -17.01 -17.20 19.36
C PHE A 37 -18.50 -17.33 19.76
N SER A 38 -19.24 -18.24 19.13
CA SER A 38 -20.64 -18.59 19.48
C SER A 38 -20.76 -19.61 20.63
N GLY A 39 -19.66 -19.95 21.31
CA GLY A 39 -19.60 -20.96 22.38
C GLY A 39 -20.50 -20.70 23.60
N PRO A 40 -20.57 -21.64 24.58
CA PRO A 40 -21.78 -22.11 25.29
C PRO A 40 -22.61 -21.12 26.12
N MET A 41 -22.26 -19.84 26.20
CA MET A 41 -23.04 -18.84 26.94
C MET A 41 -24.44 -18.61 26.35
N VAL A 42 -24.70 -19.06 25.12
CA VAL A 42 -26.03 -19.02 24.46
C VAL A 42 -26.69 -20.41 24.41
N ARG A 43 -26.40 -21.32 25.36
CA ARG A 43 -27.11 -22.62 25.42
C ARG A 43 -28.58 -22.54 25.87
N TYR A 44 -29.09 -21.36 26.24
CA TYR A 44 -30.49 -21.19 26.68
C TYR A 44 -31.39 -20.36 25.75
N ARG A 45 -30.92 -19.91 24.59
CA ARG A 45 -31.79 -19.31 23.56
C ARG A 45 -31.53 -19.91 22.19
N ARG A 46 -32.62 -20.34 21.56
CA ARG A 46 -32.71 -20.79 20.16
C ARG A 46 -31.77 -19.98 19.27
N LEU A 47 -30.94 -20.68 18.48
CA LEU A 47 -30.41 -20.34 17.15
C LEU A 47 -30.77 -18.92 16.62
N GLU A 48 -30.34 -17.88 17.31
CA GLU A 48 -30.28 -16.54 16.76
C GLU A 48 -28.93 -16.44 16.07
N LYS A 49 -28.96 -16.22 14.75
CA LYS A 49 -27.79 -15.89 13.95
C LYS A 49 -26.98 -14.85 14.70
N LEU A 50 -25.66 -15.04 14.80
CA LEU A 50 -24.73 -14.09 15.36
C LEU A 50 -25.05 -12.66 14.90
N ASP A 51 -24.92 -11.71 15.82
CA ASP A 51 -25.00 -10.29 15.48
C ASP A 51 -23.96 -9.99 14.36
N PRO A 52 -24.40 -9.52 13.17
CA PRO A 52 -23.52 -9.16 12.05
C PRO A 52 -22.35 -8.26 12.44
N LYS A 53 -22.45 -7.53 13.56
CA LYS A 53 -21.36 -6.73 14.11
C LYS A 53 -20.14 -7.54 14.53
N HIS A 54 -20.31 -8.72 15.11
CA HIS A 54 -19.16 -9.54 15.56
C HIS A 54 -18.39 -10.13 14.37
N LEU A 55 -19.11 -10.65 13.36
CA LEU A 55 -18.49 -11.13 12.13
C LEU A 55 -17.70 -10.01 11.43
N LYS A 56 -18.29 -8.80 11.38
CA LYS A 56 -17.62 -7.62 10.85
C LYS A 56 -16.32 -7.30 11.61
N GLN A 57 -16.32 -7.33 12.95
CA GLN A 57 -15.12 -7.09 13.75
C GLN A 57 -14.01 -8.12 13.52
N ILE A 58 -14.36 -9.40 13.34
CA ILE A 58 -13.39 -10.46 13.01
C ILE A 58 -12.75 -10.16 11.65
N LEU A 59 -13.56 -9.88 10.63
CA LEU A 59 -13.07 -9.54 9.28
C LEU A 59 -12.23 -8.26 9.29
N GLU A 60 -12.64 -7.24 10.05
CA GLU A 60 -11.87 -6.01 10.21
C GLU A 60 -10.51 -6.28 10.85
N SER A 61 -10.48 -7.07 11.93
CA SER A 61 -9.23 -7.43 12.63
C SER A 61 -8.27 -8.18 11.72
N ARG A 62 -8.77 -9.17 10.96
CA ARG A 62 -7.96 -9.92 9.99
C ARG A 62 -7.45 -9.01 8.87
N GLY A 63 -8.30 -8.12 8.36
CA GLY A 63 -7.93 -7.10 7.39
C GLY A 63 -6.81 -6.18 7.89
N VAL A 64 -6.90 -5.70 9.13
CA VAL A 64 -5.86 -4.91 9.79
C VAL A 64 -4.53 -5.69 9.85
N ILE A 65 -4.56 -6.97 10.25
CA ILE A 65 -3.33 -7.77 10.32
C ILE A 65 -2.70 -7.91 8.93
N ARG A 66 -3.50 -8.20 7.89
CA ARG A 66 -3.00 -8.29 6.50
C ARG A 66 -2.33 -7.01 6.03
N ILE A 67 -2.97 -5.85 6.22
CA ILE A 67 -2.39 -4.58 5.77
C ILE A 67 -1.15 -4.19 6.57
N VAL A 68 -1.07 -4.55 7.86
CA VAL A 68 0.13 -4.35 8.68
C VAL A 68 1.29 -5.22 8.17
N ILE A 69 1.05 -6.49 7.86
CA ILE A 69 2.08 -7.37 7.27
C ILE A 69 2.58 -6.80 5.94
N LEU A 70 1.67 -6.42 5.03
CA LEU A 70 2.04 -5.81 3.76
C LEU A 70 2.82 -4.51 3.95
N ARG A 71 2.43 -3.65 4.89
CA ARG A 71 3.15 -2.41 5.20
C ARG A 71 4.54 -2.69 5.76
N LEU A 72 4.71 -3.71 6.60
CA LEU A 72 6.02 -4.15 7.09
C LEU A 72 6.88 -4.67 5.94
N MET A 73 6.33 -5.54 5.08
CA MET A 73 7.04 -6.05 3.89
C MET A 73 7.46 -4.90 2.97
N ALA A 74 6.58 -3.96 2.64
CA ALA A 74 6.89 -2.80 1.82
C ALA A 74 8.00 -1.93 2.46
N THR A 75 7.93 -1.71 3.77
CA THR A 75 8.94 -0.93 4.51
C THR A 75 10.29 -1.61 4.50
N VAL A 76 10.34 -2.92 4.77
CA VAL A 76 11.58 -3.70 4.76
C VAL A 76 12.16 -3.76 3.34
N THR A 77 11.30 -3.89 2.33
CA THR A 77 11.69 -3.89 0.92
C THR A 77 12.32 -2.55 0.50
N TYR A 78 11.74 -1.43 0.94
CA TYR A 78 12.31 -0.10 0.70
C TYR A 78 13.72 0.06 1.29
N PHE A 79 13.97 -0.55 2.46
CA PHE A 79 15.27 -0.55 3.12
C PHE A 79 16.06 -1.85 2.90
N ALA A 80 15.79 -2.59 1.82
CA ALA A 80 16.36 -3.93 1.63
C ALA A 80 17.89 -3.92 1.61
N GLU A 81 18.50 -2.97 0.89
CA GLU A 81 19.96 -2.83 0.81
C GLU A 81 20.62 -2.51 2.16
N PRO A 82 20.28 -1.41 2.87
CA PRO A 82 20.95 -1.06 4.12
C PRO A 82 20.64 -2.05 5.26
N CYS A 83 19.57 -2.83 5.16
CA CYS A 83 19.20 -3.84 6.15
C CYS A 83 19.72 -5.25 5.84
N GLY A 84 20.46 -5.45 4.74
CA GLY A 84 20.98 -6.78 4.38
C GLY A 84 19.90 -7.81 4.05
N VAL A 85 18.75 -7.37 3.54
CA VAL A 85 17.65 -8.26 3.14
C VAL A 85 18.06 -9.01 1.87
N THR A 86 18.27 -10.32 1.96
CA THR A 86 18.69 -11.17 0.83
C THR A 86 17.61 -11.37 -0.24
N ASN A 87 17.98 -11.88 -1.42
CA ASN A 87 17.02 -12.24 -2.47
C ASN A 87 16.05 -13.32 -2.03
N THR A 88 16.49 -14.28 -1.23
CA THR A 88 15.63 -15.36 -0.73
C THR A 88 14.48 -14.84 0.13
N HIS A 89 14.70 -13.78 0.92
CA HIS A 89 13.61 -13.11 1.65
C HIS A 89 12.64 -12.41 0.69
N ILE A 90 13.16 -11.68 -0.31
CA ILE A 90 12.34 -10.98 -1.32
C ILE A 90 11.49 -11.98 -2.11
N GLU A 91 12.10 -13.08 -2.56
CA GLU A 91 11.45 -14.17 -3.29
C GLU A 91 10.39 -14.87 -2.44
N SER A 92 10.66 -15.12 -1.16
CA SER A 92 9.69 -15.70 -0.21
C SER A 92 8.46 -14.82 -0.01
N PHE A 93 8.60 -13.50 -0.17
CA PHE A 93 7.51 -12.54 -0.02
C PHE A 93 6.67 -12.35 -1.29
N LEU A 94 7.18 -12.74 -2.47
CA LEU A 94 6.48 -12.54 -3.74
C LEU A 94 5.10 -13.20 -3.74
N HIS A 95 5.02 -14.46 -3.28
CA HIS A 95 3.76 -15.21 -3.31
C HIS A 95 2.67 -14.53 -2.46
N LEU A 96 3.00 -14.09 -1.25
CA LEU A 96 2.06 -13.42 -0.35
C LEU A 96 1.54 -12.11 -0.95
N ALA A 97 2.45 -11.26 -1.43
CA ALA A 97 2.09 -9.99 -2.05
C ALA A 97 1.29 -10.19 -3.36
N TYR A 98 1.59 -11.25 -4.11
CA TYR A 98 0.88 -11.65 -5.32
C TYR A 98 -0.56 -12.09 -5.03
N VAL A 99 -0.76 -12.97 -4.06
CA VAL A 99 -2.09 -13.42 -3.62
C VAL A 99 -2.90 -12.23 -3.12
N GLY A 100 -2.33 -11.37 -2.28
CA GLY A 100 -3.00 -10.16 -1.81
C GLY A 100 -3.38 -9.16 -2.91
N SER A 101 -2.70 -9.22 -4.07
CA SER A 101 -2.97 -8.34 -5.22
C SER A 101 -4.10 -8.85 -6.12
N HIS A 102 -4.49 -10.13 -6.01
CA HIS A 102 -5.45 -10.75 -6.91
C HIS A 102 -6.91 -10.46 -6.55
N ASN A 103 -7.74 -10.29 -7.59
CA ASN A 103 -9.21 -10.45 -7.61
C ASN A 103 -10.02 -9.86 -6.43
N LEU A 104 -9.79 -8.58 -6.12
CA LEU A 104 -10.67 -7.88 -5.18
C LEU A 104 -11.65 -7.00 -5.94
N ARG A 105 -12.94 -7.35 -5.88
CA ARG A 105 -14.02 -6.41 -6.18
C ARG A 105 -13.89 -5.27 -5.17
N VAL A 106 -13.78 -4.03 -5.69
CA VAL A 106 -13.54 -2.85 -4.84
C VAL A 106 -14.81 -2.43 -4.13
N ARG A 107 -15.98 -2.77 -4.70
CA ARG A 107 -17.28 -2.34 -4.20
C ARG A 107 -18.07 -3.52 -3.68
N LEU A 108 -18.66 -3.34 -2.50
CA LEU A 108 -19.60 -4.27 -1.92
C LEU A 108 -20.82 -4.50 -2.84
N ASP A 109 -21.22 -3.46 -3.59
CA ASP A 109 -22.32 -3.52 -4.55
C ASP A 109 -22.08 -4.52 -5.68
N ASP A 110 -20.81 -4.80 -5.99
CA ASP A 110 -20.44 -5.76 -7.01
C ASP A 110 -20.44 -7.20 -6.46
N CYS A 111 -20.63 -7.44 -5.15
CA CYS A 111 -20.56 -8.77 -4.54
C CYS A 111 -21.88 -9.53 -4.67
N HIS A 112 -21.83 -10.76 -5.16
CA HIS A 112 -23.00 -11.62 -5.39
C HIS A 112 -23.04 -12.83 -4.46
N THR A 113 -21.91 -13.20 -3.85
CA THR A 113 -21.82 -14.30 -2.88
C THR A 113 -21.41 -13.80 -1.50
N ARG A 114 -21.72 -14.60 -0.46
CA ARG A 114 -21.29 -14.31 0.92
C ARG A 114 -19.77 -14.23 1.02
N GLU A 115 -19.06 -15.13 0.35
CA GLU A 115 -17.60 -15.19 0.31
C GLU A 115 -16.99 -13.94 -0.34
N GLU A 116 -17.56 -13.47 -1.45
CA GLU A 116 -17.15 -12.22 -2.10
C GLU A 116 -17.32 -11.01 -1.17
N THR A 117 -18.46 -10.93 -0.46
CA THR A 117 -18.72 -9.86 0.51
C THR A 117 -17.74 -9.91 1.68
N MET A 118 -17.47 -11.09 2.24
CA MET A 118 -16.52 -11.25 3.36
C MET A 118 -15.11 -10.84 2.94
N THR A 119 -14.67 -11.28 1.75
CA THR A 119 -13.38 -10.92 1.17
C THR A 119 -13.28 -9.41 0.93
N ALA A 120 -14.33 -8.79 0.36
CA ALA A 120 -14.36 -7.36 0.10
C ALA A 120 -14.31 -6.53 1.39
N LEU A 121 -15.02 -6.97 2.45
CA LEU A 121 -14.95 -6.33 3.77
C LEU A 121 -13.54 -6.40 4.34
N GLU A 122 -12.96 -7.60 4.40
CA GLU A 122 -11.64 -7.83 4.98
C GLU A 122 -10.54 -7.05 4.23
N HIS A 123 -10.56 -7.06 2.90
CA HIS A 123 -9.54 -6.40 2.09
C HIS A 123 -9.76 -4.90 1.91
N GLY A 124 -10.99 -4.42 2.16
CA GLY A 124 -11.37 -3.02 2.12
C GLY A 124 -11.01 -2.24 3.38
N VAL A 125 -10.57 -2.92 4.44
CA VAL A 125 -10.15 -2.29 5.70
C VAL A 125 -8.99 -1.34 5.46
N GLU A 126 -9.14 -0.12 5.94
CA GLU A 126 -8.07 0.87 6.03
C GLU A 126 -7.74 1.09 7.51
N LEU A 127 -6.45 1.15 7.86
CA LEU A 127 -6.04 1.53 9.20
C LEU A 127 -5.78 3.03 9.20
N LEU A 128 -6.60 3.78 9.92
CA LEU A 128 -6.44 5.22 10.10
C LEU A 128 -6.52 5.53 11.60
N GLN A 129 -5.38 5.83 12.19
CA GLN A 129 -5.26 6.14 13.60
C GLN A 129 -4.85 7.60 13.78
N PHE A 130 -5.76 8.37 14.36
CA PHE A 130 -5.48 9.73 14.82
C PHE A 130 -4.94 9.62 16.26
N SER A 131 -3.79 10.23 16.52
CA SER A 131 -3.27 10.34 17.88
C SER A 131 -4.32 11.06 18.74
N SER A 132 -4.89 10.37 19.73
CA SER A 132 -5.82 10.97 20.70
C SER A 132 -5.09 11.67 21.86
N ALA A 133 -3.75 11.67 21.83
CA ALA A 133 -2.88 12.33 22.79
C ALA A 133 -2.46 13.67 22.18
N ILE A 134 -2.59 14.86 22.79
CA ILE A 134 -2.96 15.29 24.14
C ILE A 134 -3.78 16.57 23.92
N SER A 135 -4.97 16.65 24.52
CA SER A 135 -5.88 17.81 24.48
C SER A 135 -5.32 19.09 25.16
N GLY A 136 -4.02 19.37 25.06
CA GLY A 136 -3.38 20.46 25.81
C GLY A 136 -2.10 21.05 25.22
N SER A 137 -1.49 20.51 24.15
CA SER A 137 -0.34 21.15 23.49
C SER A 137 -0.73 21.70 22.12
N ALA A 138 -0.87 23.02 22.04
CA ALA A 138 -1.32 23.75 20.84
C ALA A 138 -0.30 23.79 19.69
N SER A 139 0.82 23.06 19.75
CA SER A 139 1.97 23.29 18.88
C SER A 139 2.42 22.08 18.03
N GLY A 140 1.60 21.05 17.88
CA GLY A 140 1.93 19.93 16.99
C GLY A 140 0.69 19.23 16.50
N GLN A 141 0.29 19.47 15.26
CA GLN A 141 -0.69 18.61 14.61
C GLN A 141 -0.01 17.27 14.29
N ASP A 142 -0.36 16.25 15.06
CA ASP A 142 0.10 14.89 14.79
C ASP A 142 -0.43 14.42 13.44
N VAL A 143 0.50 14.02 12.56
CA VAL A 143 0.16 13.38 11.28
C VAL A 143 -0.53 12.05 11.58
N PRO A 144 -1.73 11.79 11.04
CA PRO A 144 -2.40 10.53 11.30
C PRO A 144 -1.55 9.37 10.78
N TYR A 145 -1.46 8.32 11.59
CA TYR A 145 -0.88 7.07 11.12
C TYR A 145 -1.90 6.38 10.22
N ALA A 146 -1.48 6.11 8.98
CA ALA A 146 -2.37 5.49 8.02
C ALA A 146 -1.70 4.39 7.18
N VAL A 147 -2.44 3.31 6.98
CA VAL A 147 -2.10 2.22 6.08
C VAL A 147 -3.24 2.03 5.10
N ALA A 148 -2.90 2.06 3.82
CA ALA A 148 -3.86 1.87 2.74
C ALA A 148 -4.47 0.45 2.82
N PRO A 149 -5.63 0.22 2.17
CA PRO A 149 -6.29 -1.08 2.22
C PRO A 149 -5.48 -2.12 1.47
N ALA A 150 -5.74 -3.39 1.75
CA ALA A 150 -4.96 -4.51 1.21
C ALA A 150 -4.92 -4.49 -0.32
N PHE A 151 -6.04 -4.14 -0.97
CA PHE A 151 -6.10 -4.04 -2.44
C PHE A 151 -5.19 -2.97 -3.05
N THR A 152 -4.68 -2.02 -2.24
CA THR A 152 -3.69 -1.02 -2.66
C THR A 152 -2.30 -1.38 -2.14
N MET A 153 -2.19 -1.79 -0.87
CA MET A 153 -0.90 -2.14 -0.26
C MET A 153 -0.26 -3.38 -0.86
N ALA A 154 -1.05 -4.39 -1.26
CA ALA A 154 -0.53 -5.60 -1.86
C ALA A 154 0.17 -5.34 -3.20
N PRO A 155 -0.43 -4.65 -4.19
CA PRO A 155 0.28 -4.31 -5.42
C PRO A 155 1.46 -3.38 -5.18
N THR A 156 1.37 -2.43 -4.22
CA THR A 156 2.53 -1.58 -3.86
C THR A 156 3.70 -2.43 -3.37
N THR A 157 3.42 -3.38 -2.47
CA THR A 157 4.41 -4.30 -1.91
C THR A 157 4.99 -5.19 -3.00
N LEU A 158 4.14 -5.80 -3.81
CA LEU A 158 4.55 -6.71 -4.89
C LEU A 158 5.44 -6.01 -5.91
N VAL A 159 5.04 -4.83 -6.40
CA VAL A 159 5.85 -4.03 -7.32
C VAL A 159 7.16 -3.63 -6.66
N GLY A 160 7.15 -3.23 -5.38
CA GLY A 160 8.37 -2.96 -4.62
C GLY A 160 9.34 -4.15 -4.55
N LEU A 161 8.84 -5.37 -4.34
CA LEU A 161 9.66 -6.59 -4.34
C LEU A 161 10.29 -6.83 -5.73
N LEU A 162 9.50 -6.67 -6.79
CA LEU A 162 9.99 -6.76 -8.17
C LEU A 162 11.05 -5.69 -8.49
N VAL A 163 10.88 -4.47 -7.97
CA VAL A 163 11.86 -3.38 -8.07
C VAL A 163 13.18 -3.78 -7.46
N VAL A 164 13.20 -4.35 -6.26
CA VAL A 164 14.44 -4.79 -5.60
C VAL A 164 15.13 -5.89 -6.41
N LEU A 165 14.38 -6.86 -6.94
CA LEU A 165 14.95 -7.90 -7.83
C LEU A 165 15.51 -7.30 -9.13
N ALA A 166 14.84 -6.30 -9.70
CA ALA A 166 15.30 -5.61 -10.90
C ALA A 166 16.56 -4.78 -10.63
N GLN A 167 16.57 -4.03 -9.53
CA GLN A 167 17.72 -3.24 -9.07
C GLN A 167 18.96 -4.11 -8.85
N ARG A 168 18.78 -5.33 -8.32
CA ARG A 168 19.84 -6.33 -8.14
C ARG A 168 20.19 -7.12 -9.40
N LYS A 169 19.54 -6.82 -10.53
CA LYS A 169 19.69 -7.52 -11.81
C LYS A 169 19.39 -9.01 -11.73
N THR A 170 18.59 -9.45 -10.77
CA THR A 170 18.24 -10.87 -10.58
C THR A 170 16.87 -11.23 -11.13
N LEU A 171 15.99 -10.24 -11.36
CA LEU A 171 14.63 -10.47 -11.86
C LEU A 171 14.59 -11.36 -13.13
N ASN A 172 15.47 -11.10 -14.10
CA ASN A 172 15.55 -11.89 -15.33
C ASN A 172 16.12 -13.29 -15.11
N GLY A 173 17.00 -13.45 -14.12
CA GLY A 173 17.65 -14.72 -13.80
C GLY A 173 16.70 -15.74 -13.19
N VAL A 174 15.64 -15.29 -12.50
CA VAL A 174 14.65 -16.16 -11.84
C VAL A 174 14.04 -17.17 -12.81
N GLN A 175 13.72 -16.74 -14.03
CA GLN A 175 13.13 -17.60 -15.07
C GLN A 175 14.05 -18.74 -15.50
N THR A 176 15.35 -18.62 -15.27
CA THR A 176 16.36 -19.62 -15.68
C THR A 176 16.71 -20.61 -14.58
N LEU A 177 16.22 -20.39 -13.36
CA LEU A 177 16.49 -21.26 -12.22
C LEU A 177 15.91 -22.66 -12.45
N ARG A 178 16.72 -23.69 -12.17
CA ARG A 178 16.30 -25.11 -12.24
C ARG A 178 15.99 -25.71 -10.89
N LYS A 179 16.36 -25.03 -9.81
CA LYS A 179 16.19 -25.45 -8.42
C LYS A 179 15.80 -24.24 -7.58
N ALA A 180 14.99 -24.48 -6.56
CA ALA A 180 14.63 -23.44 -5.61
C ALA A 180 15.88 -22.89 -4.91
N PRO A 181 16.00 -21.56 -4.74
CA PRO A 181 17.06 -20.95 -3.95
C PRO A 181 17.12 -21.50 -2.52
N SER A 182 18.33 -21.70 -2.00
CA SER A 182 18.51 -22.17 -0.62
C SER A 182 18.02 -21.13 0.38
N GLY A 183 17.19 -21.53 1.34
CA GLY A 183 16.63 -20.62 2.35
C GLY A 183 15.34 -19.91 1.90
N LEU A 184 14.69 -20.42 0.86
CA LEU A 184 13.32 -20.03 0.51
C LEU A 184 12.34 -20.53 1.58
N SER A 185 11.31 -19.73 1.88
CA SER A 185 10.22 -20.14 2.78
C SER A 185 9.56 -21.44 2.31
N PRO A 186 9.17 -22.35 3.22
CA PRO A 186 8.45 -23.58 2.86
C PRO A 186 7.10 -23.33 2.19
N SER A 187 6.49 -22.15 2.36
CA SER A 187 5.25 -21.76 1.69
C SER A 187 5.44 -21.23 0.27
N THR A 188 6.68 -21.07 -0.19
CA THR A 188 7.01 -20.53 -1.51
C THR A 188 7.76 -21.58 -2.33
N SER A 189 7.24 -21.91 -3.51
CA SER A 189 7.88 -22.82 -4.45
C SER A 189 8.65 -22.05 -5.54
N LEU A 190 9.58 -22.74 -6.22
CA LEU A 190 10.24 -22.17 -7.41
C LEU A 190 9.20 -21.77 -8.47
N ASP A 191 8.18 -22.60 -8.67
CA ASP A 191 7.11 -22.37 -9.64
C ASP A 191 6.35 -21.07 -9.34
N HIS A 192 6.08 -20.77 -8.06
CA HIS A 192 5.48 -19.50 -7.66
C HIS A 192 6.34 -18.31 -8.07
N ILE A 193 7.64 -18.34 -7.77
CA ILE A 193 8.56 -17.23 -8.07
C ILE A 193 8.71 -17.06 -9.59
N GLN A 194 8.84 -18.16 -10.34
CA GLN A 194 8.92 -18.13 -11.79
C GLN A 194 7.63 -17.62 -12.42
N GLN A 195 6.47 -18.07 -11.96
CA GLN A 195 5.19 -17.54 -12.45
C GLN A 195 5.08 -16.04 -12.19
N ILE A 196 5.33 -15.58 -10.97
CA ILE A 196 5.13 -14.19 -10.57
C ILE A 196 6.10 -13.24 -11.29
N THR A 197 7.35 -13.67 -11.49
CA THR A 197 8.37 -12.88 -12.19
C THR A 197 8.31 -13.00 -13.72
N HIS A 198 7.38 -13.78 -14.26
CA HIS A 198 7.20 -13.89 -15.70
C HIS A 198 6.76 -12.54 -16.29
N PRO A 199 7.32 -12.09 -17.44
CA PRO A 199 7.02 -10.77 -18.01
C PRO A 199 5.52 -10.49 -18.21
N ASP A 200 4.75 -11.49 -18.63
CA ASP A 200 3.30 -11.33 -18.85
C ASP A 200 2.52 -11.19 -17.54
N ILE A 201 2.97 -11.86 -16.48
CA ILE A 201 2.38 -11.70 -15.15
C ILE A 201 2.72 -10.33 -14.58
N ILE A 202 3.95 -9.82 -14.80
CA ILE A 202 4.31 -8.45 -14.43
C ILE A 202 3.43 -7.42 -15.16
N ARG A 203 3.19 -7.58 -16.47
CA ARG A 203 2.25 -6.70 -17.21
C ARG A 203 0.83 -6.76 -16.64
N ARG A 204 0.36 -7.96 -16.27
CA ARG A 204 -0.94 -8.12 -15.61
C ARG A 204 -0.98 -7.37 -14.26
N ILE A 205 0.07 -7.46 -13.45
CA ILE A 205 0.19 -6.74 -12.18
C ILE A 205 0.19 -5.22 -12.39
N ILE A 206 0.90 -4.72 -13.41
CA ILE A 206 0.89 -3.30 -13.78
C ILE A 206 -0.54 -2.85 -14.14
N LYS A 207 -1.26 -3.64 -14.94
CA LYS A 207 -2.67 -3.35 -15.29
C LYS A 207 -3.58 -3.33 -14.06
N ILE A 208 -3.44 -4.30 -13.16
CA ILE A 208 -4.19 -4.32 -11.88
C ILE A 208 -3.87 -3.05 -11.08
N SER A 209 -2.59 -2.69 -10.97
CA SER A 209 -2.14 -1.51 -10.24
C SER A 209 -2.77 -0.23 -10.79
N HIS A 210 -2.85 -0.05 -12.11
CA HIS A 210 -3.55 1.08 -12.73
C HIS A 210 -5.04 1.13 -12.37
N GLN A 211 -5.72 -0.02 -12.36
CA GLN A 211 -7.13 -0.06 -11.94
C GLN A 211 -7.30 0.39 -10.49
N ARG A 212 -6.38 0.00 -9.59
CA ARG A 212 -6.38 0.44 -8.18
C ARG A 212 -6.07 1.93 -8.04
N LEU A 213 -5.06 2.43 -8.75
CA LEU A 213 -4.73 3.85 -8.81
C LEU A 213 -5.95 4.68 -9.23
N HIS A 214 -6.64 4.27 -10.30
CA HIS A 214 -7.81 4.97 -10.82
C HIS A 214 -8.98 4.96 -9.83
N ALA A 215 -9.36 3.79 -9.31
CA ALA A 215 -10.45 3.67 -8.33
C ALA A 215 -10.19 4.51 -7.08
N ARG A 216 -8.94 4.49 -6.60
CA ARG A 216 -8.53 5.23 -5.40
C ARG A 216 -8.42 6.73 -5.65
N MET A 217 -7.99 7.15 -6.84
CA MET A 217 -7.99 8.55 -7.28
C MET A 217 -9.41 9.14 -7.31
N ILE A 218 -10.40 8.39 -7.81
CA ILE A 218 -11.81 8.81 -7.74
C ILE A 218 -12.23 9.04 -6.29
N ALA A 219 -11.91 8.10 -5.39
CA ALA A 219 -12.24 8.22 -3.97
C ALA A 219 -11.55 9.42 -3.31
N GLY A 220 -10.27 9.66 -3.61
CA GLY A 220 -9.50 10.82 -3.11
C GLY A 220 -10.09 12.14 -3.58
N ASN A 221 -10.40 12.25 -4.88
CA ASN A 221 -11.03 13.45 -5.44
C ASN A 221 -12.42 13.70 -4.88
N TYR A 222 -13.22 12.65 -4.64
CA TYR A 222 -14.53 12.79 -4.00
C TYR A 222 -14.38 13.40 -2.59
N ARG A 223 -13.46 12.87 -1.77
CA ARG A 223 -13.19 13.38 -0.41
C ARG A 223 -12.58 14.79 -0.39
N ALA A 224 -11.86 15.18 -1.45
CA ALA A 224 -11.17 16.47 -1.51
C ALA A 224 -12.05 17.63 -1.99
N LYS A 225 -13.20 17.39 -2.64
CA LYS A 225 -14.04 18.46 -3.22
C LYS A 225 -14.74 19.31 -2.16
N GLU A 226 -15.26 18.66 -1.12
CA GLU A 226 -16.03 19.31 -0.06
C GLU A 226 -15.69 18.63 1.28
N PRO A 227 -14.47 18.84 1.81
CA PRO A 227 -14.12 18.28 3.11
C PRO A 227 -15.05 18.89 4.18
N SER A 228 -15.75 18.05 4.94
CA SER A 228 -16.68 18.53 5.96
C SER A 228 -15.94 19.01 7.22
N ASP A 229 -14.75 18.47 7.46
CA ASP A 229 -13.88 18.81 8.58
C ASP A 229 -12.38 18.53 8.27
N THR A 230 -11.51 18.82 9.24
CA THR A 230 -10.07 18.52 9.16
C THR A 230 -9.79 17.02 8.99
N LYS A 231 -10.64 16.15 9.53
CA LYS A 231 -10.47 14.70 9.45
C LYS A 231 -10.67 14.21 8.02
N ASP A 232 -11.64 14.75 7.30
CA ASP A 232 -11.87 14.48 5.89
C ASP A 232 -10.70 14.95 5.03
N THR A 233 -10.15 16.14 5.29
CA THR A 233 -8.96 16.63 4.59
C THR A 233 -7.75 15.72 4.82
N LEU A 234 -7.50 15.32 6.07
CA LEU A 234 -6.44 14.38 6.42
C LEU A 234 -6.66 13.02 5.76
N THR A 235 -7.90 12.54 5.72
CA THR A 235 -8.27 11.29 5.06
C THR A 235 -8.02 11.36 3.56
N ALA A 236 -8.38 12.48 2.90
CA ALA A 236 -8.07 12.71 1.49
C ALA A 236 -6.56 12.74 1.24
N CYS A 237 -5.79 13.39 2.12
CA CYS A 237 -4.33 13.40 2.08
C CYS A 237 -3.76 11.97 2.09
N VAL A 238 -4.18 11.14 3.04
CA VAL A 238 -3.77 9.73 3.15
C VAL A 238 -4.08 8.95 1.87
N VAL A 239 -5.27 9.16 1.29
CA VAL A 239 -5.65 8.52 0.02
C VAL A 239 -4.68 8.91 -1.08
N PHE A 240 -4.41 10.20 -1.26
CA PHE A 240 -3.44 10.66 -2.27
C PHE A 240 -2.02 10.14 -2.03
N VAL A 241 -1.54 10.09 -0.80
CA VAL A 241 -0.22 9.54 -0.45
C VAL A 241 -0.12 8.07 -0.87
N SER A 242 -1.13 7.25 -0.55
CA SER A 242 -1.11 5.83 -0.93
C SER A 242 -1.19 5.60 -2.45
N ILE A 243 -1.84 6.49 -3.22
CA ILE A 243 -1.80 6.46 -4.68
C ILE A 243 -0.39 6.80 -5.17
N ALA A 244 0.23 7.83 -4.60
CA ALA A 244 1.59 8.22 -4.92
C ALA A 244 2.61 7.10 -4.60
N GLU A 245 2.46 6.38 -3.49
CA GLU A 245 3.31 5.23 -3.15
C GLU A 245 3.26 4.13 -4.22
N LEU A 246 2.07 3.72 -4.65
CA LEU A 246 1.90 2.71 -5.71
C LEU A 246 2.43 3.20 -7.06
N ALA A 247 2.12 4.45 -7.43
CA ALA A 247 2.59 5.04 -8.68
C ALA A 247 4.11 5.18 -8.71
N ALA A 248 4.73 5.57 -7.59
CA ALA A 248 6.19 5.65 -7.46
C ALA A 248 6.83 4.27 -7.57
N ALA A 249 6.24 3.22 -6.98
CA ALA A 249 6.72 1.86 -7.13
C ALA A 249 6.71 1.40 -8.61
N LEU A 250 5.65 1.73 -9.36
CA LEU A 250 5.60 1.45 -10.80
C LEU A 250 6.68 2.21 -11.57
N VAL A 251 6.84 3.52 -11.33
CA VAL A 251 7.89 4.31 -11.99
C VAL A 251 9.28 3.76 -11.68
N ALA A 252 9.54 3.35 -10.43
CA ALA A 252 10.79 2.71 -10.05
C ALA A 252 11.00 1.37 -10.78
N LEU A 253 9.95 0.58 -10.99
CA LEU A 253 10.04 -0.68 -11.73
C LEU A 253 10.48 -0.43 -13.17
N ASP A 254 9.90 0.56 -13.84
CA ASP A 254 10.31 0.97 -15.18
C ASP A 254 11.79 1.37 -15.24
N MET A 255 12.22 2.23 -14.31
CA MET A 255 13.61 2.68 -14.21
C MET A 255 14.60 1.51 -14.01
N HIS A 256 14.30 0.59 -13.10
CA HIS A 256 15.19 -0.53 -12.78
C HIS A 256 15.08 -1.71 -13.76
N THR A 257 14.10 -1.68 -14.66
CA THR A 257 13.97 -2.64 -15.77
C THR A 257 14.41 -2.06 -17.11
N GLU A 258 15.11 -0.93 -17.09
CA GLU A 258 15.67 -0.27 -18.26
C GLU A 258 14.60 0.05 -19.32
N GLY A 259 13.40 0.43 -18.88
CA GLY A 259 12.32 0.80 -19.80
C GLY A 259 11.52 -0.36 -20.39
N ARG A 260 11.77 -1.62 -19.97
CA ARG A 260 11.07 -2.81 -20.51
C ARG A 260 9.55 -2.70 -20.41
N TYR A 261 9.04 -1.97 -19.42
CA TYR A 261 7.61 -1.79 -19.16
C TYR A 261 7.14 -0.34 -19.36
N ALA A 262 7.93 0.49 -20.06
CA ALA A 262 7.69 1.93 -20.16
C ALA A 262 6.32 2.28 -20.76
N SER A 263 5.88 1.55 -21.80
CA SER A 263 4.57 1.75 -22.42
C SER A 263 3.43 1.48 -21.45
N ASP A 264 3.55 0.44 -20.62
CA ASP A 264 2.54 0.04 -19.66
C ASP A 264 2.52 0.98 -18.44
N ILE A 265 3.67 1.53 -18.03
CA ILE A 265 3.83 2.33 -16.81
C ILE A 265 3.62 3.82 -17.05
N ARG A 266 3.71 4.30 -18.30
CA ARG A 266 3.53 5.71 -18.68
C ARG A 266 2.39 6.44 -17.93
N PRO A 267 1.15 5.90 -17.83
CA PRO A 267 0.07 6.59 -17.13
C PRO A 267 0.35 6.84 -15.64
N ALA A 268 1.14 5.98 -14.99
CA ALA A 268 1.46 6.09 -13.56
C ALA A 268 2.34 7.31 -13.26
N ARG A 269 3.16 7.77 -14.20
CA ARG A 269 4.01 8.96 -14.02
C ARG A 269 3.17 10.20 -13.77
N LYS A 270 2.12 10.42 -14.58
CA LYS A 270 1.17 11.51 -14.36
C LYS A 270 0.40 11.36 -13.05
N VAL A 271 -0.07 10.15 -12.77
CA VAL A 271 -0.80 9.86 -11.52
C VAL A 271 0.07 10.17 -10.30
N LEU A 272 1.37 9.86 -10.34
CA LEU A 272 2.32 10.20 -9.28
C LEU A 272 2.36 11.71 -9.02
N VAL A 273 2.55 12.51 -10.07
CA VAL A 273 2.59 13.98 -9.96
C VAL A 273 1.29 14.53 -9.39
N LEU A 274 0.15 14.12 -9.96
CA LEU A 274 -1.16 14.62 -9.52
C LEU A 274 -1.49 14.21 -8.08
N SER A 275 -1.13 12.99 -7.68
CA SER A 275 -1.35 12.49 -6.32
C SER A 275 -0.48 13.21 -5.31
N LEU A 276 0.81 13.42 -5.60
CA LEU A 276 1.69 14.20 -4.74
C LEU A 276 1.22 15.66 -4.63
N GLY A 277 0.77 16.27 -5.72
CA GLY A 277 0.17 17.61 -5.69
C GLY A 277 -1.13 17.67 -4.87
N GLY A 278 -1.99 16.65 -5.00
CA GLY A 278 -3.21 16.50 -4.19
C GLY A 278 -2.89 16.36 -2.70
N ALA A 279 -1.95 15.48 -2.34
CA ALA A 279 -1.47 15.30 -0.98
C ALA A 279 -0.87 16.59 -0.41
N SER A 280 -0.06 17.30 -1.21
CA SER A 280 0.53 18.60 -0.85
C SER A 280 -0.56 19.62 -0.50
N ARG A 281 -1.60 19.74 -1.34
CA ARG A 281 -2.73 20.65 -1.09
C ARG A 281 -3.51 20.31 0.17
N MET A 282 -3.79 19.01 0.39
CA MET A 282 -4.51 18.58 1.59
C MET A 282 -3.69 18.81 2.86
N ALA A 283 -2.38 18.52 2.83
CA ALA A 283 -1.47 18.78 3.95
C ALA A 283 -1.35 20.29 4.25
N PHE A 284 -1.30 21.13 3.22
CA PHE A 284 -1.32 22.59 3.39
C PHE A 284 -2.61 23.05 4.04
N GLY A 285 -3.77 22.56 3.55
CA GLY A 285 -5.08 22.96 4.05
C GLY A 285 -5.34 22.63 5.53
N VAL A 286 -4.61 21.67 6.10
CA VAL A 286 -4.69 21.38 7.54
C VAL A 286 -3.66 22.15 8.36
N GLY A 287 -2.69 22.83 7.75
CA GLY A 287 -1.60 23.53 8.45
C GLY A 287 -0.31 22.73 8.61
N ASN A 288 -0.17 21.57 7.94
CA ASN A 288 1.05 20.78 7.95
C ASN A 288 1.99 21.20 6.80
N TYR A 289 2.55 22.40 6.92
CA TYR A 289 3.31 23.05 5.85
C TYR A 289 4.59 22.29 5.45
N LEU A 290 5.29 21.67 6.42
CA LEU A 290 6.50 20.89 6.12
C LEU A 290 6.16 19.67 5.25
N GLN A 291 5.08 18.95 5.57
CA GLN A 291 4.64 17.82 4.78
C GLN A 291 4.12 18.27 3.40
N ALA A 292 3.38 19.38 3.36
CA ALA A 292 2.94 19.99 2.10
C ALA A 292 4.13 20.31 1.18
N LEU A 293 5.18 20.92 1.72
CA LEU A 293 6.42 21.23 1.03
C LEU A 293 7.11 19.98 0.48
N HIS A 294 7.23 18.92 1.29
CA HIS A 294 7.84 17.66 0.86
C HIS A 294 7.08 17.00 -0.30
N PHE A 295 5.76 16.91 -0.21
CA PHE A 295 4.94 16.35 -1.29
C PHE A 295 5.00 17.22 -2.55
N GLY A 296 4.93 18.54 -2.41
CA GLY A 296 5.01 19.47 -3.54
C GLY A 296 6.35 19.34 -4.28
N ARG A 297 7.47 19.35 -3.56
CA ARG A 297 8.81 19.14 -4.15
C ARG A 297 8.92 17.79 -4.84
N GLY A 298 8.37 16.74 -4.23
CA GLY A 298 8.30 15.41 -4.85
C GLY A 298 7.52 15.42 -6.17
N ALA A 299 6.40 16.13 -6.23
CA ALA A 299 5.59 16.26 -7.44
C ALA A 299 6.34 17.01 -8.56
N VAL A 300 7.01 18.12 -8.24
CA VAL A 300 7.80 18.89 -9.21
C VAL A 300 8.96 18.04 -9.75
N LYS A 301 9.70 17.37 -8.88
CA LYS A 301 10.79 16.46 -9.30
C LYS A 301 10.28 15.31 -10.17
N ALA A 302 9.14 14.72 -9.83
CA ALA A 302 8.54 13.67 -10.64
C ALA A 302 8.11 14.18 -12.02
N ALA A 303 7.62 15.43 -12.11
CA ALA A 303 7.21 16.05 -13.35
C ALA A 303 8.37 16.34 -14.31
N GLU A 304 9.56 16.67 -13.79
CA GLU A 304 10.78 16.89 -14.58
C GLU A 304 11.20 15.65 -15.39
N GLY A 305 10.81 14.44 -14.94
CA GLY A 305 11.09 13.19 -15.64
C GLY A 305 10.04 12.78 -16.68
N ILE A 306 9.01 13.60 -16.92
CA ILE A 306 7.91 13.28 -17.85
C ILE A 306 8.11 14.03 -19.16
N PRO A 307 8.26 13.31 -20.31
CA PRO A 307 8.33 13.93 -21.63
C PRO A 307 7.05 14.70 -21.99
N ASP A 308 7.21 15.77 -22.78
CA ASP A 308 6.10 16.64 -23.20
C ASP A 308 5.01 15.88 -23.97
N GLU A 309 5.38 14.84 -24.72
CA GLU A 309 4.45 14.02 -25.50
C GLU A 309 3.51 13.20 -24.61
N GLU A 310 3.89 12.98 -23.35
CA GLU A 310 2.97 12.35 -22.41
C GLU A 310 1.79 13.28 -22.10
N GLY A 311 1.94 14.61 -22.19
CA GLY A 311 0.84 15.58 -22.03
C GLY A 311 0.49 15.84 -20.57
N LEU A 312 1.49 16.18 -19.76
CA LEU A 312 1.29 16.64 -18.38
C LEU A 312 0.80 18.09 -18.37
N ASP A 313 -0.23 18.41 -17.58
CA ASP A 313 -0.75 19.77 -17.51
C ASP A 313 0.24 20.71 -16.79
N LEU A 314 0.81 21.66 -17.54
CA LEU A 314 1.70 22.69 -17.02
C LEU A 314 0.98 23.64 -16.04
N GLY A 315 -0.35 23.77 -16.12
CA GLY A 315 -1.17 24.49 -15.15
C GLY A 315 -1.08 23.85 -13.76
N ALA A 316 -1.26 22.54 -13.68
CA ALA A 316 -1.11 21.77 -12.44
C ALA A 316 0.29 21.96 -11.81
N ILE A 317 1.37 21.90 -12.59
CA ILE A 317 2.74 22.10 -12.08
C ILE A 317 2.95 23.51 -11.52
N ARG A 318 2.46 24.53 -12.21
CA ARG A 318 2.53 25.92 -11.72
C ARG A 318 1.77 26.09 -10.41
N SER A 319 0.58 25.50 -10.29
CA SER A 319 -0.20 25.50 -9.04
C SER A 319 0.57 24.84 -7.89
N ILE A 320 1.26 23.72 -8.13
CA ILE A 320 2.07 23.05 -7.11
C ILE A 320 3.27 23.91 -6.69
N LYS A 321 3.96 24.56 -7.64
CA LYS A 321 5.09 25.46 -7.33
C LYS A 321 4.66 26.64 -6.46
N LEU A 322 3.52 27.27 -6.77
CA LEU A 322 2.97 28.34 -5.94
C LEU A 322 2.66 27.86 -4.51
N LEU A 323 2.12 26.65 -4.37
CA LEU A 323 1.83 26.06 -3.06
C LEU A 323 3.11 25.79 -2.25
N ILE A 324 4.19 25.35 -2.92
CA ILE A 324 5.52 25.19 -2.30
C ILE A 324 6.02 26.53 -1.75
N ASP A 325 5.90 27.61 -2.52
CA ASP A 325 6.34 28.95 -2.11
C ASP A 325 5.54 29.44 -0.88
N GLN A 326 4.22 29.26 -0.91
CA GLN A 326 3.34 29.56 0.23
C GLN A 326 3.72 28.75 1.47
N ALA A 327 3.92 27.43 1.34
CA ALA A 327 4.31 26.58 2.45
C ALA A 327 5.67 26.98 3.05
N ASN A 328 6.63 27.44 2.24
CA ASN A 328 7.91 27.94 2.77
C ASN A 328 7.70 29.20 3.63
N VAL A 329 6.89 30.16 3.17
CA VAL A 329 6.60 31.39 3.93
C VAL A 329 6.02 31.06 5.29
N GLU A 330 5.00 30.21 5.34
CA GLU A 330 4.33 29.81 6.59
C GLU A 330 5.29 29.09 7.56
N ILE A 331 6.21 28.25 7.05
CA ILE A 331 7.24 27.60 7.88
C ILE A 331 8.17 28.63 8.53
N TYR A 332 8.57 29.67 7.79
CA TYR A 332 9.44 30.73 8.31
C TYR A 332 8.71 31.63 9.32
N GLU A 333 7.43 31.90 9.12
CA GLU A 333 6.64 32.73 10.04
C GLU A 333 6.27 31.98 11.33
N SER A 334 6.28 30.66 11.31
CA SER A 334 5.99 29.80 12.47
C SER A 334 7.23 29.45 13.31
N ALA A 335 8.43 29.84 12.89
CA ALA A 335 9.72 29.51 13.52
C ALA A 335 10.25 30.66 14.40
#